data_AF-A0A3D5PYH3-F1
#
_entry.id   AF-A0A3D5PYH3-F1
#
_cell.length_a   1.000
_cell.length_b   1.000
_cell.length_c   1.000
_cell.angle_alpha   90.00
_cell.angle_beta   90.00
_cell.angle_gamma   90.00
#
_symmetry.space_group_name_H-M   'P 1'
#
loop_
_entity.id
_entity.type
_entity.pdbx_description
1 polymer ?
#
loop_
_entity_poly.entity_id
_entity_poly.type
_entity_poly.pdbx_seq_one_letter_code
_entity_poly.pdbx_strand_id
1 'polypeptide(L)'
;MKIINKWHSILDMPKKDFYWHQADVLEELKELEEAEGLVNKWSELSDVVYTYTRAHWSGHTDIEFPLNKANFYIGLFYMFPKYSLRYGFYRVLGKKINKNAKLKEVRNPKKIEKLEHIAKKYNLDPIKFKDEAKKLIKRWVFLK
;
A
#
# COMPACT_ATOMS: atom_id res chain seq x y z
N MET A 1 -4.67 -5.57 -17.24
CA MET A 1 -3.96 -6.29 -16.15
C MET A 1 -2.45 -6.49 -16.34
N LYS A 2 -1.90 -6.84 -17.53
CA LYS A 2 -0.45 -7.17 -17.66
C LYS A 2 0.54 -6.16 -17.04
N ILE A 3 0.34 -4.85 -17.25
CA ILE A 3 1.21 -3.80 -16.67
C ILE A 3 1.07 -3.74 -15.15
N ILE A 4 -0.17 -3.82 -14.66
CA ILE A 4 -0.48 -3.81 -13.22
C ILE A 4 0.15 -5.01 -12.52
N ASN A 5 0.10 -6.20 -13.15
CA ASN A 5 0.73 -7.41 -12.62
C ASN A 5 2.25 -7.28 -12.57
N LYS A 6 2.89 -6.69 -13.59
CA LYS A 6 4.33 -6.39 -13.56
C LYS A 6 4.68 -5.44 -12.42
N TRP A 7 3.88 -4.40 -12.22
CA TRP A 7 4.08 -3.46 -11.11
C TRP A 7 3.91 -4.13 -9.73
N HIS A 8 2.86 -4.92 -9.52
CA HIS A 8 2.71 -5.71 -8.29
C HIS A 8 3.86 -6.69 -8.07
N SER A 9 4.44 -7.25 -9.14
CA SER A 9 5.62 -8.12 -9.04
C SER A 9 6.89 -7.37 -8.62
N ILE A 10 6.98 -6.05 -8.83
CA ILE A 10 8.06 -5.22 -8.30
C ILE A 10 7.87 -4.97 -6.80
N LEU A 11 6.63 -4.77 -6.38
CA LEU A 11 6.29 -4.62 -4.96
C LEU A 11 6.49 -5.94 -4.20
N ASP A 12 6.15 -7.06 -4.86
CA ASP A 12 6.29 -8.43 -4.38
C ASP A 12 5.78 -8.61 -2.94
N MET A 13 4.56 -8.11 -2.71
CA MET A 13 3.86 -8.25 -1.44
C MET A 13 3.47 -9.72 -1.23
N PRO A 14 3.46 -10.22 0.02
CA PRO A 14 3.00 -11.58 0.29
C PRO A 14 1.60 -11.83 -0.26
N LYS A 15 1.45 -12.94 -1.00
CA LYS A 15 0.15 -13.44 -1.46
C LYS A 15 -0.61 -14.03 -0.27
N LYS A 16 -1.93 -13.84 -0.28
CA LYS A 16 -2.85 -14.34 0.75
C LYS A 16 -3.96 -15.16 0.11
N ASP A 17 -4.73 -15.86 0.91
CA ASP A 17 -5.88 -16.62 0.43
C ASP A 17 -7.02 -15.69 -0.05
N PHE A 18 -8.02 -16.31 -0.67
CA PHE A 18 -9.17 -15.62 -1.26
C PHE A 18 -9.95 -14.79 -0.23
N TYR A 19 -10.29 -15.39 0.92
CA TYR A 19 -11.10 -14.73 1.95
C TYR A 19 -10.40 -13.51 2.55
N TRP A 20 -9.08 -13.60 2.73
CA TRP A 20 -8.28 -12.47 3.16
C TRP A 20 -8.37 -11.31 2.17
N HIS A 21 -8.23 -11.59 0.86
CA HIS A 21 -8.32 -10.56 -0.17
C HIS A 21 -9.73 -9.99 -0.32
N GLN A 22 -10.76 -10.82 -0.21
CA GLN A 22 -12.15 -10.37 -0.23
C GLN A 22 -12.44 -9.43 0.94
N ALA A 23 -12.01 -9.79 2.15
CA ALA A 23 -12.14 -8.95 3.33
C ALA A 23 -11.38 -7.62 3.19
N ASP A 24 -10.14 -7.65 2.68
CA ASP A 24 -9.30 -6.46 2.44
C ASP A 24 -9.98 -5.49 1.45
N VAL A 25 -10.64 -6.00 0.39
CA VAL A 25 -11.41 -5.15 -0.55
C VAL A 25 -12.64 -4.53 0.11
N LEU A 26 -13.37 -5.30 0.92
CA LEU A 26 -14.57 -4.81 1.61
C LEU A 26 -14.24 -3.79 2.70
N GLU A 27 -13.13 -3.96 3.41
CA GLU A 27 -12.65 -2.99 4.41
C GLU A 27 -12.33 -1.64 3.75
N GLU A 28 -11.55 -1.63 2.67
CA GLU A 28 -11.22 -0.39 1.94
C GLU A 28 -12.45 0.24 1.28
N LEU A 29 -13.44 -0.57 0.85
CA LEU A 29 -14.70 -0.06 0.33
C LEU A 29 -15.48 0.68 1.40
N LYS A 30 -15.51 0.13 2.62
CA LYS A 30 -16.13 0.80 3.77
C LYS A 30 -15.39 2.10 4.13
N GLU A 31 -14.06 2.10 4.11
CA GLU A 31 -13.27 3.34 4.32
C GLU A 31 -13.61 4.40 3.26
N LEU A 32 -13.83 3.99 2.00
CA LEU A 32 -14.27 4.89 0.93
C LEU A 32 -15.68 5.48 1.16
N GLU A 33 -16.62 4.69 1.66
CA GLU A 33 -17.98 5.14 1.98
C GLU A 33 -17.98 6.16 3.13
N GLU A 34 -17.12 5.97 4.12
CA GLU A 34 -16.95 6.84 5.28
C GLU A 34 -16.07 8.07 4.99
N ALA A 35 -15.34 8.08 3.86
CA ALA A 35 -14.40 9.14 3.53
C ALA A 35 -15.09 10.49 3.22
N GLU A 36 -14.76 11.51 4.00
CA GLU A 36 -15.21 12.88 3.77
C GLU A 36 -14.19 13.72 2.99
N GLY A 37 -14.68 14.51 2.04
CA GLY A 37 -13.86 15.40 1.22
C GLY A 37 -13.23 14.70 0.00
N LEU A 38 -13.06 15.46 -1.09
CA LEU A 38 -12.65 14.93 -2.40
C LEU A 38 -11.29 14.23 -2.38
N VAL A 39 -10.31 14.81 -1.65
CA VAL A 39 -8.95 14.27 -1.61
C VAL A 39 -8.90 12.93 -0.86
N ASN A 40 -9.67 12.80 0.23
CA ASN A 40 -9.74 11.55 0.97
C ASN A 40 -10.50 10.50 0.17
N LYS A 41 -11.62 10.86 -0.48
CA LYS A 41 -12.33 9.94 -1.38
C LYS A 41 -11.45 9.40 -2.51
N TRP A 42 -10.60 10.22 -3.12
CA TRP A 42 -9.65 9.73 -4.13
C TRP A 42 -8.55 8.85 -3.55
N SER A 43 -8.08 9.18 -2.33
CA SER A 43 -7.15 8.33 -1.58
C SER A 43 -7.75 6.95 -1.34
N GLU A 44 -8.96 6.87 -0.79
CA GLU A 44 -9.58 5.58 -0.46
C GLU A 44 -10.02 4.82 -1.70
N LEU A 45 -10.49 5.50 -2.74
CA LEU A 45 -10.78 4.87 -4.04
C LEU A 45 -9.52 4.19 -4.62
N SER A 46 -8.36 4.80 -4.46
CA SER A 46 -7.11 4.20 -4.91
C SER A 46 -6.70 2.98 -4.09
N ASP A 47 -7.10 2.91 -2.81
CA ASP A 47 -6.79 1.79 -1.92
C ASP A 47 -7.72 0.61 -2.24
N VAL A 48 -9.00 0.85 -2.55
CA VAL A 48 -9.93 -0.15 -3.13
C VAL A 48 -9.40 -0.74 -4.45
N VAL A 49 -8.92 0.11 -5.36
CA VAL A 49 -8.32 -0.37 -6.63
C VAL A 49 -7.03 -1.15 -6.38
N TYR A 50 -6.24 -0.74 -5.39
CA TYR A 50 -5.03 -1.47 -5.00
C TYR A 50 -5.35 -2.88 -4.49
N THR A 51 -6.26 -3.02 -3.53
CA THR A 51 -6.61 -4.33 -2.95
C THR A 51 -7.23 -5.25 -3.99
N TYR A 52 -8.12 -4.74 -4.83
CA TYR A 52 -8.68 -5.47 -5.96
C TYR A 52 -7.61 -5.96 -6.95
N THR A 53 -6.75 -5.06 -7.44
CA THR A 53 -5.72 -5.45 -8.42
C THR A 53 -4.66 -6.37 -7.82
N ARG A 54 -4.38 -6.24 -6.51
CA ARG A 54 -3.49 -7.14 -5.78
C ARG A 54 -4.10 -8.54 -5.66
N ALA A 55 -5.40 -8.65 -5.39
CA ALA A 55 -6.09 -9.93 -5.34
C ALA A 55 -5.98 -10.68 -6.68
N HIS A 56 -6.21 -9.98 -7.79
CA HIS A 56 -6.05 -10.54 -9.13
C HIS A 56 -4.60 -10.96 -9.43
N TRP A 57 -3.62 -10.15 -9.03
CA TRP A 57 -2.20 -10.52 -9.15
C TRP A 57 -1.83 -11.73 -8.27
N SER A 58 -2.48 -11.90 -7.11
CA SER A 58 -2.33 -13.08 -6.26
C SER A 58 -2.92 -14.35 -6.88
N GLY A 59 -3.79 -14.23 -7.89
CA GLY A 59 -4.45 -15.36 -8.57
C GLY A 59 -5.96 -15.45 -8.31
N HIS A 60 -6.54 -14.52 -7.55
CA HIS A 60 -7.96 -14.54 -7.18
C HIS A 60 -8.78 -13.69 -8.16
N THR A 61 -8.93 -14.18 -9.39
CA THR A 61 -9.61 -13.46 -10.47
C THR A 61 -11.13 -13.42 -10.32
N ASP A 62 -11.69 -14.26 -9.46
CA ASP A 62 -13.13 -14.34 -9.19
C ASP A 62 -13.64 -13.21 -8.28
N ILE A 63 -12.73 -12.44 -7.68
CA ILE A 63 -13.11 -11.24 -6.93
C ILE A 63 -13.53 -10.16 -7.93
N GLU A 64 -14.79 -9.74 -7.82
CA GLU A 64 -15.34 -8.67 -8.65
C GLU A 64 -14.96 -7.28 -8.11
N PHE A 65 -14.83 -6.31 -9.01
CA PHE A 65 -14.59 -4.94 -8.61
C PHE A 65 -15.90 -4.31 -8.12
N PRO A 66 -15.97 -3.74 -6.90
CA PRO A 66 -17.24 -3.33 -6.29
C PRO A 66 -17.82 -2.03 -6.86
N LEU A 67 -17.13 -1.35 -7.78
CA LEU A 67 -17.52 -0.04 -8.31
C LEU A 67 -17.56 -0.04 -9.85
N ASN A 68 -18.01 1.08 -10.43
CA ASN A 68 -18.04 1.23 -11.88
C ASN A 68 -16.63 1.37 -12.51
N LYS A 69 -16.57 1.20 -13.83
CA LYS A 69 -15.31 1.21 -14.60
C LYS A 69 -14.61 2.57 -14.59
N ALA A 70 -15.33 3.69 -14.48
CA ALA A 70 -14.72 5.02 -14.39
C ALA A 70 -13.95 5.17 -13.07
N ASN A 71 -14.56 4.76 -11.96
CA ASN A 71 -13.94 4.72 -10.63
C ASN A 71 -12.68 3.85 -10.63
N PHE A 72 -12.70 2.71 -11.33
CA PHE A 72 -11.51 1.87 -11.49
C PHE A 72 -10.34 2.63 -12.10
N TYR A 73 -10.55 3.33 -13.22
CA TYR A 73 -9.47 4.05 -13.89
C TYR A 73 -8.98 5.29 -13.12
N ILE A 74 -9.89 6.01 -12.45
CA ILE A 74 -9.54 7.14 -11.57
C ILE A 74 -8.70 6.64 -10.40
N GLY A 75 -9.16 5.60 -9.71
CA GLY A 75 -8.42 4.98 -8.61
C GLY A 75 -7.07 4.44 -9.07
N LEU A 76 -7.00 3.82 -10.26
CA LEU A 76 -5.76 3.31 -10.83
C LEU A 76 -4.74 4.42 -11.07
N PHE A 77 -5.17 5.57 -11.62
CA PHE A 77 -4.31 6.72 -11.86
C PHE A 77 -3.69 7.27 -10.56
N TYR A 78 -4.47 7.31 -9.47
CA TYR A 78 -3.99 7.77 -8.17
C TYR A 78 -3.17 6.71 -7.41
N MET A 79 -3.51 5.43 -7.59
CA MET A 79 -2.86 4.29 -6.94
C MET A 79 -1.37 4.20 -7.28
N PHE A 80 -1.01 4.27 -8.57
CA PHE A 80 0.37 4.09 -9.02
C PHE A 80 1.36 5.02 -8.32
N PRO A 81 1.20 6.37 -8.35
CA PRO A 81 2.13 7.26 -7.67
C PRO A 81 2.08 7.08 -6.15
N LYS A 82 0.88 6.95 -5.55
CA LYS A 82 0.70 6.78 -4.09
C LYS A 82 1.50 5.59 -3.55
N TYR A 83 1.26 4.40 -4.11
CA TYR A 83 1.90 3.17 -3.64
C TYR A 83 3.37 3.06 -4.06
N SER A 84 3.75 3.61 -5.22
CA SER A 84 5.17 3.65 -5.63
C SER A 84 6.00 4.58 -4.74
N LEU A 85 5.43 5.71 -4.30
CA LEU A 85 6.06 6.60 -3.31
C LEU A 85 6.22 5.91 -1.96
N ARG A 86 5.18 5.21 -1.48
CA ARG A 86 5.25 4.41 -0.24
C ARG A 86 6.33 3.32 -0.36
N TYR A 87 6.36 2.59 -1.47
CA TYR A 87 7.41 1.60 -1.72
C TYR A 87 8.81 2.21 -1.68
N GLY A 88 9.04 3.30 -2.41
CA GLY A 88 10.32 4.02 -2.44
C GLY A 88 10.75 4.49 -1.05
N PHE A 89 9.80 5.01 -0.26
CA PHE A 89 10.05 5.41 1.13
C PHE A 89 10.63 4.26 1.96
N TYR A 90 10.00 3.07 1.96
CA TYR A 90 10.53 1.94 2.73
C TYR A 90 11.86 1.41 2.17
N ARG A 91 12.08 1.48 0.86
CA ARG A 91 13.38 1.11 0.28
C ARG A 91 14.50 2.01 0.79
N VAL A 92 14.25 3.32 0.89
CA VAL A 92 15.23 4.28 1.44
C VAL A 92 15.39 4.13 2.95
N LEU A 93 14.29 3.97 3.68
CA LEU A 93 14.31 3.74 5.12
C LEU A 93 15.09 2.48 5.49
N GLY A 94 14.83 1.37 4.79
CA GLY A 94 15.56 0.12 4.99
C GLY A 94 17.05 0.30 4.81
N LYS A 95 17.47 0.89 3.68
CA LYS A 95 18.90 1.15 3.39
C LYS A 95 19.60 2.02 4.43
N LYS A 96 18.88 2.98 5.06
CA LYS A 96 19.43 3.83 6.13
C LYS A 96 19.72 3.05 7.41
N ILE A 97 18.94 2.02 7.70
CA ILE A 97 19.07 1.22 8.93
C ILE A 97 20.01 0.05 8.72
N ASN A 98 19.81 -0.68 7.62
CA ASN A 98 20.61 -1.82 7.21
C ASN A 98 20.67 -1.84 5.68
N LYS A 99 21.86 -1.68 5.10
CA LYS A 99 22.07 -1.63 3.64
C LYS A 99 21.53 -2.88 2.91
N ASN A 100 21.46 -4.01 3.60
CA ASN A 100 20.96 -5.29 3.07
C ASN A 100 19.45 -5.47 3.25
N ALA A 101 18.77 -4.60 4.01
CA ALA A 101 17.33 -4.70 4.22
C ALA A 101 16.57 -4.40 2.92
N LYS A 102 15.86 -5.42 2.41
CA LYS A 102 15.01 -5.32 1.22
C LYS A 102 13.55 -5.17 1.65
N LEU A 103 13.21 -4.02 2.22
CA LEU A 103 11.83 -3.75 2.61
C LEU A 103 10.93 -3.70 1.37
N LYS A 104 9.83 -4.45 1.44
CA LYS A 104 8.77 -4.55 0.44
C LYS A 104 7.45 -4.19 1.10
N GLU A 105 7.35 -2.95 1.53
CA GLU A 105 6.16 -2.43 2.19
C GLU A 105 5.61 -1.26 1.38
N VAL A 106 4.29 -1.14 1.41
CA VAL A 106 3.57 -0.03 0.77
C VAL A 106 2.48 0.52 1.67
N ARG A 107 2.53 0.18 2.97
CA ARG A 107 1.61 0.69 3.98
C ARG A 107 1.87 2.17 4.23
N ASN A 108 0.84 2.93 4.55
CA ASN A 108 1.01 4.34 4.90
C ASN A 108 2.02 4.51 6.06
N PRO A 109 3.19 5.14 5.84
CA PRO A 109 4.20 5.29 6.88
C PRO A 109 3.81 6.31 7.97
N LYS A 110 2.74 7.09 7.76
CA LYS A 110 2.18 7.99 8.79
C LYS A 110 1.41 7.24 9.88
N LYS A 111 0.93 6.02 9.62
CA LYS A 111 0.30 5.16 10.63
C LYS A 111 1.41 4.53 11.50
N ILE A 112 1.86 5.26 12.52
CA ILE A 112 3.06 4.95 13.32
C ILE A 112 2.95 3.58 13.99
N GLU A 113 1.77 3.17 14.47
CA GLU A 113 1.56 1.85 15.07
C GLU A 113 1.90 0.71 14.08
N LYS A 114 1.75 0.93 12.77
CA LYS A 114 2.10 -0.05 11.75
C LYS A 114 3.61 -0.18 11.54
N LEU A 115 4.41 0.81 11.93
CA LEU A 115 5.87 0.80 11.75
C LEU A 115 6.56 -0.23 12.65
N GLU A 116 6.06 -0.44 13.87
CA GLU A 116 6.63 -1.41 14.80
C GLU A 116 6.43 -2.84 14.30
N HIS A 117 5.24 -3.15 13.76
CA HIS A 117 4.97 -4.43 13.10
C HIS A 117 5.86 -4.65 11.88
N ILE A 118 6.10 -3.60 11.08
CA ILE A 118 7.01 -3.68 9.94
C ILE A 118 8.44 -3.95 10.42
N ALA A 119 8.95 -3.21 11.40
CA ALA A 119 10.29 -3.44 11.92
C ALA A 119 10.50 -4.88 12.39
N LYS A 120 9.55 -5.41 13.17
CA LYS A 120 9.55 -6.82 13.62
C LYS A 120 9.54 -7.80 12.45
N LYS A 121 8.68 -7.58 11.44
CA LYS A 121 8.59 -8.43 10.24
C LYS A 121 9.93 -8.56 9.51
N TYR A 122 10.74 -7.50 9.48
CA TYR A 122 12.05 -7.50 8.80
C TYR A 122 13.24 -7.69 9.74
N ASN A 123 13.00 -8.09 10.99
CA ASN A 123 14.02 -8.27 12.03
C ASN A 123 14.91 -7.01 12.21
N LEU A 124 14.27 -5.85 12.27
CA LEU A 124 14.89 -4.55 12.52
C LEU A 124 14.51 -4.04 13.91
N ASP A 125 15.38 -3.23 14.51
CA ASP A 125 15.12 -2.51 15.76
C ASP A 125 13.90 -1.57 15.59
N PRO A 126 12.77 -1.80 16.30
CA PRO A 126 11.57 -0.99 16.16
C PRO A 126 11.73 0.48 16.54
N ILE A 127 12.56 0.78 17.55
CA ILE A 127 12.78 2.15 18.04
C ILE A 127 13.56 2.92 16.98
N LYS A 128 14.71 2.37 16.56
CA LYS A 128 15.55 2.97 15.52
C LYS A 128 14.79 3.12 14.19
N PHE A 129 13.97 2.13 13.84
CA PHE A 129 13.15 2.16 12.63
C PHE A 129 12.14 3.31 12.64
N LYS A 130 11.42 3.46 13.75
CA LYS A 130 10.42 4.51 13.96
C LYS A 130 11.04 5.90 13.93
N ASP A 131 12.20 6.08 14.55
CA ASP A 131 12.90 7.37 14.57
C ASP A 131 13.42 7.79 13.21
N GLU A 132 14.04 6.88 12.46
CA GLU A 132 14.47 7.16 11.09
C GLU A 132 13.27 7.38 10.15
N ALA A 133 12.17 6.66 10.33
CA ALA A 133 10.94 6.89 9.58
C ALA A 133 10.40 8.30 9.81
N LYS A 134 10.31 8.75 11.07
CA LYS A 134 9.86 10.11 11.42
C LYS A 134 10.73 11.19 10.78
N LYS A 135 12.05 11.03 10.79
CA LYS A 135 12.98 11.96 10.13
C LYS A 135 12.78 11.97 8.61
N LEU A 136 12.59 10.80 8.00
CA LEU A 136 12.45 10.65 6.56
C LEU A 136 11.12 11.20 6.05
N ILE A 137 10.02 11.00 6.78
CA ILE A 137 8.67 11.50 6.43
C ILE A 137 8.68 13.01 6.22
N LYS A 138 9.44 13.77 7.02
CA LYS A 138 9.56 15.24 6.86
C LYS A 138 10.08 15.66 5.48
N ARG A 139 10.84 14.80 4.81
CA ARG A 139 11.39 15.06 3.47
C ARG A 139 10.49 14.53 2.34
N TRP A 140 9.40 13.83 2.69
CA TRP A 140 8.54 13.12 1.76
C TRP A 140 7.12 13.70 1.80
N VAL A 141 7.00 14.96 1.36
CA VAL A 141 5.80 15.80 1.51
C VAL A 141 4.54 15.23 0.85
N PHE A 142 4.69 14.39 -0.18
CA PHE A 142 3.58 13.77 -0.91
C PHE A 142 3.13 12.40 -0.36
N LEU A 143 3.73 11.91 0.73
CA LEU A 143 3.22 10.69 1.39
C LEU A 143 1.93 11.04 2.14
N LYS A 144 0.80 10.77 1.50
CA LYS A 144 -0.49 10.65 2.20
C LYS A 144 -0.81 9.20 2.52
#